data_AF-W6MEI5-F1
#
_entry.id   AF-W6MEI5-F1
#
_cell.length_a   1.000
_cell.length_b   1.000
_cell.length_c   1.000
_cell.angle_alpha   90.00
_cell.angle_beta   90.00
_cell.angle_gamma   90.00
#
_symmetry.space_group_name_H-M   'P 1'
#
loop_
_entity.id
_entity.type
_entity.pdbx_description
1 polymer ?
#
loop_
_entity_poly.entity_id
_entity_poly.type
_entity_poly.pdbx_seq_one_letter_code
_entity_poly.pdbx_strand_id
1 'polypeptide(L)'
;MNHKMPTILRIGPYRFFFYAGDRDEPRLGMRTSTIEIQIPHAESVTVTEDTLSVDLSDGRTLEVPLAWFPRLLHASQEERNHWRLIGKGQGIHWEEIDEDISVEGWLAGKPSGESQKSFKRWLKKGQLV
;
A
#
# COMPACT_ATOMS: atom_id res chain seq x y z
N MET A 1 -9.32 9.40 -42.63
CA MET A 1 -9.19 9.68 -41.18
C MET A 1 -8.19 8.69 -40.62
N ASN A 2 -6.94 9.10 -40.37
CA ASN A 2 -5.89 8.17 -39.93
C ASN A 2 -5.91 8.09 -38.39
N HIS A 3 -6.44 7.01 -37.84
CA HIS A 3 -6.29 6.69 -36.41
C HIS A 3 -4.83 6.29 -36.17
N LYS A 4 -3.99 7.21 -35.66
CA LYS A 4 -2.65 6.86 -35.17
C LYS A 4 -2.80 6.11 -33.86
N MET A 5 -2.15 4.95 -33.77
CA MET A 5 -2.05 4.20 -32.52
C MET A 5 -1.14 4.96 -31.54
N PRO A 6 -1.57 5.19 -30.29
CA PRO A 6 -0.73 5.85 -29.28
C PRO A 6 0.42 4.92 -28.85
N THR A 7 1.55 5.51 -28.47
CA THR A 7 2.59 4.76 -27.75
C THR A 7 2.10 4.50 -26.34
N ILE A 8 2.15 3.24 -25.90
CA ILE A 8 1.70 2.83 -24.58
C ILE A 8 2.92 2.44 -23.74
N LEU A 9 3.20 3.22 -22.71
CA LEU A 9 4.17 2.83 -21.68
C LEU A 9 3.42 2.11 -20.55
N ARG A 10 3.93 0.94 -20.15
CA ARG A 10 3.39 0.14 -19.05
C ARG A 10 4.33 0.22 -17.85
N ILE A 11 3.82 0.73 -16.73
CA ILE A 11 4.51 0.75 -15.44
C ILE A 11 3.54 0.17 -14.41
N GLY A 12 3.74 -1.09 -14.03
CA GLY A 12 2.83 -1.81 -13.15
C GLY A 12 1.38 -1.83 -13.68
N PRO A 13 0.37 -1.47 -12.87
CA PRO A 13 -1.03 -1.44 -13.30
C PRO A 13 -1.36 -0.23 -14.20
N TYR A 14 -0.43 0.72 -14.38
CA TYR A 14 -0.68 1.98 -15.07
C TYR A 14 -0.30 1.92 -16.56
N ARG A 15 -1.10 2.61 -17.38
CA ARG A 15 -0.90 2.78 -18.82
C ARG A 15 -0.87 4.27 -19.15
N PHE A 16 0.26 4.73 -19.68
CA PHE A 16 0.41 6.12 -20.15
C PHE A 16 0.29 6.13 -21.67
N PHE A 17 -0.62 6.95 -22.19
CA PHE A 17 -0.87 7.10 -23.63
C PHE A 17 -0.23 8.39 -24.13
N PHE A 18 0.70 8.26 -25.06
CA PHE A 18 1.33 9.41 -25.71
C PHE A 18 0.79 9.55 -27.13
N TYR A 19 0.19 10.69 -27.42
CA TYR A 19 -0.28 11.06 -28.76
C TYR A 19 0.71 12.05 -29.37
N ALA A 20 1.56 11.57 -30.27
CA ALA A 20 2.57 12.40 -30.95
C ALA A 20 1.89 13.35 -31.96
N GLY A 21 1.94 14.65 -31.66
CA GLY A 21 1.23 15.70 -32.39
C GLY A 21 2.07 16.67 -33.21
N ASP A 22 3.41 16.61 -33.23
CA ASP A 22 4.22 17.54 -34.03
C ASP A 22 5.41 16.88 -34.74
N ARG A 23 5.72 17.38 -35.94
CA ARG A 23 6.75 16.86 -36.85
C ARG A 23 8.15 17.44 -36.62
N ASP A 24 8.36 18.20 -35.55
CA ASP A 24 9.65 18.81 -35.23
C ASP A 24 10.04 18.61 -33.76
N GLU A 25 10.11 17.36 -33.28
CA GLU A 25 10.84 17.10 -32.04
C GLU A 25 12.35 17.06 -32.33
N PRO A 26 13.19 17.84 -31.62
CA PRO A 26 14.62 17.62 -31.66
C PRO A 26 14.93 16.22 -31.16
N ARG A 27 15.97 15.58 -31.70
CA ARG A 27 16.50 14.29 -31.24
C ARG A 27 17.08 14.42 -29.82
N LEU A 28 16.26 14.72 -28.82
CA LEU A 28 16.61 14.50 -27.43
C LEU A 28 16.34 13.02 -27.16
N GLY A 29 17.41 12.28 -26.85
CA GLY A 29 17.26 10.97 -26.24
C GLY A 29 16.27 11.07 -25.08
N MET A 30 15.27 10.20 -25.08
CA MET A 30 14.31 10.08 -23.98
C MET A 30 15.08 10.07 -22.66
N ARG A 31 14.98 11.16 -21.91
CA ARG A 31 15.34 11.18 -20.50
C ARG A 31 14.11 10.69 -19.76
N THR A 32 13.96 9.37 -19.66
CA THR A 32 13.10 8.81 -18.62
C THR A 32 13.75 9.20 -17.30
N SER A 33 13.17 10.17 -16.60
CA SER A 33 13.50 10.39 -15.20
C SER A 33 12.94 9.21 -14.43
N THR A 34 13.81 8.23 -14.14
CA THR A 34 13.52 7.23 -13.12
C THR A 34 13.29 7.99 -11.82
N ILE A 35 12.04 8.10 -11.39
CA ILE A 35 11.72 8.67 -10.10
C ILE A 35 12.13 7.59 -9.08
N GLU A 36 13.27 7.78 -8.43
CA GLU A 36 13.62 7.01 -7.25
C GLU A 36 12.68 7.45 -6.12
N ILE A 37 11.60 6.71 -5.91
CA ILE A 37 10.67 6.97 -4.82
C ILE A 37 11.37 6.52 -3.54
N GLN A 38 11.87 7.45 -2.74
CA GLN A 38 12.23 7.15 -1.36
C GLN A 38 10.97 6.73 -0.63
N ILE A 39 10.97 5.52 -0.10
CA ILE A 39 9.86 4.98 0.68
C ILE A 39 9.89 5.70 2.04
N PRO A 40 8.92 6.56 2.38
CA PRO A 40 8.85 7.14 3.71
C PRO A 40 8.58 6.05 4.73
N HIS A 41 8.89 6.34 5.99
CA HIS A 41 8.59 5.44 7.09
C HIS A 41 7.29 5.88 7.79
N ALA A 42 6.59 4.92 8.38
CA ALA A 42 5.47 5.19 9.26
C ALA A 42 5.95 5.88 10.54
N GLU A 43 5.22 6.91 10.97
CA GLU A 43 5.45 7.65 12.21
C GLU A 43 4.32 7.42 13.21
N SER A 44 3.07 7.40 12.73
CA SER A 44 1.88 7.27 13.55
C SER A 44 0.88 6.33 12.88
N VAL A 45 0.09 5.61 13.67
CA VAL A 45 -0.97 4.72 13.17
C VAL A 45 -2.24 5.00 13.97
N THR A 46 -3.33 5.24 13.25
CA THR A 46 -4.67 5.42 13.82
C THR A 46 -5.60 4.38 13.22
N VAL A 47 -6.30 3.64 14.08
CA VAL A 47 -7.26 2.60 13.67
C VAL A 47 -8.63 2.95 14.20
N THR A 48 -9.60 3.12 13.31
CA THR A 48 -11.01 3.35 13.64
C THR A 48 -11.81 2.05 13.46
N GLU A 49 -13.14 2.13 13.46
CA GLU A 49 -13.99 0.96 13.19
C GLU A 49 -13.92 0.51 11.72
N ASP A 50 -13.66 1.45 10.81
CA ASP A 50 -13.80 1.27 9.37
C ASP A 50 -12.54 1.63 8.58
N THR A 51 -11.58 2.36 9.17
CA THR A 51 -10.36 2.82 8.49
C THR A 51 -9.08 2.53 9.28
N LEU A 52 -8.01 2.29 8.52
CA LEU A 52 -6.64 2.28 8.99
C LEU A 52 -5.92 3.46 8.35
N SER A 53 -5.36 4.34 9.16
CA SER A 53 -4.61 5.52 8.75
C SER A 53 -3.18 5.48 9.28
N VAL A 54 -2.21 5.83 8.45
CA VAL A 54 -0.79 5.95 8.84
C VAL A 54 -0.23 7.27 8.37
N ASP A 55 0.37 8.01 9.30
CA ASP A 55 1.16 9.19 8.99
C ASP A 55 2.58 8.77 8.61
N LEU A 56 3.06 9.32 7.50
CA LEU A 56 4.35 9.04 6.91
C LEU A 56 5.32 10.19 7.13
N SER A 57 6.60 9.87 7.23
CA SER A 57 7.69 10.81 7.48
C SER A 57 7.88 11.91 6.43
N ASP A 58 7.23 11.79 5.28
CA ASP A 58 7.22 12.81 4.23
C ASP A 58 6.00 13.75 4.30
N GLY A 59 5.23 13.67 5.39
CA GLY A 59 4.06 14.50 5.65
C GLY A 59 2.79 14.02 4.96
N ARG A 60 2.80 12.86 4.31
CA ARG A 60 1.59 12.22 3.77
C ARG A 60 0.88 11.41 4.84
N THR A 61 -0.44 11.31 4.70
CA THR A 61 -1.25 10.33 5.42
C THR A 61 -1.84 9.36 4.41
N LEU A 62 -1.64 8.05 4.64
CA LEU A 62 -2.29 7.00 3.86
C LEU A 62 -3.44 6.42 4.66
N GLU A 63 -4.62 6.36 4.04
CA GLU A 63 -5.82 5.81 4.65
C GLU A 63 -6.45 4.79 3.70
N VAL A 64 -6.83 3.62 4.26
CA VAL A 64 -7.56 2.59 3.53
C VAL A 64 -8.66 1.97 4.41
N PRO A 65 -9.64 1.27 3.82
CA PRO A 65 -10.64 0.55 4.60
C PRO A 65 -10.00 -0.55 5.45
N LEU A 66 -10.38 -0.62 6.74
CA LEU A 66 -9.93 -1.66 7.67
C LEU A 66 -10.23 -3.08 7.18
N ALA A 67 -11.28 -3.22 6.36
CA ALA A 67 -11.67 -4.47 5.72
C ALA A 67 -10.58 -5.12 4.83
N TRP A 68 -9.53 -4.37 4.46
CA TRP A 68 -8.37 -4.92 3.76
C TRP A 68 -7.48 -5.80 4.64
N PHE A 69 -7.66 -5.73 5.96
CA PHE A 69 -6.89 -6.43 6.98
C PHE A 69 -7.84 -7.23 7.88
N PRO A 70 -8.22 -8.46 7.48
CA PRO A 70 -9.24 -9.25 8.17
C PRO A 70 -8.95 -9.47 9.66
N ARG A 71 -7.68 -9.65 10.05
CA ARG A 71 -7.30 -9.78 11.48
C ARG A 71 -7.59 -8.51 12.25
N LEU A 72 -7.16 -7.36 11.75
CA LEU A 72 -7.44 -6.05 12.37
C LEU A 72 -8.93 -5.75 12.43
N LEU A 73 -9.68 -6.09 11.38
CA LEU A 73 -11.14 -5.94 11.35
C LEU A 73 -11.83 -6.71 12.50
N HIS A 74 -11.31 -7.88 12.87
CA HIS A 74 -11.87 -8.72 13.93
C HIS A 74 -11.20 -8.49 15.31
N ALA A 75 -10.13 -7.72 15.36
CA ALA A 75 -9.45 -7.33 16.59
C ALA A 75 -10.33 -6.37 17.42
N SER A 76 -10.20 -6.45 18.74
CA SER A 76 -10.76 -5.48 19.68
C SER A 76 -10.06 -4.11 19.56
N GLN A 77 -10.68 -3.07 20.10
CA GLN A 77 -10.07 -1.74 20.06
C GLN A 77 -8.74 -1.68 20.83
N GLU A 78 -8.61 -2.43 21.93
CA GLU A 78 -7.37 -2.51 22.71
C GLU A 78 -6.25 -3.13 21.87
N GLU A 79 -6.51 -4.27 21.23
CA GLU A 79 -5.54 -4.94 20.34
C GLU A 79 -5.15 -4.04 19.16
N ARG A 80 -6.10 -3.32 18.55
CA ARG A 80 -5.83 -2.38 17.45
C ARG A 80 -4.91 -1.23 17.86
N ASN A 81 -5.01 -0.78 19.11
CA ASN A 81 -4.20 0.31 19.65
C ASN A 81 -2.79 -0.16 20.07
N HIS A 82 -2.56 -1.46 20.24
CA HIS A 82 -1.27 -2.05 20.61
C HIS A 82 -0.41 -2.42 19.40
N TRP A 83 0.00 -1.40 18.64
CA TRP A 83 0.93 -1.55 17.53
C TRP A 83 2.35 -1.09 17.90
N ARG A 84 3.33 -1.57 17.13
CA ARG A 84 4.72 -1.09 17.17
C ARG A 84 5.30 -0.95 15.76
N LEU A 85 6.16 0.05 15.57
CA LEU A 85 6.93 0.17 14.34
C LEU A 85 8.04 -0.87 14.29
N ILE A 86 8.22 -1.50 13.14
CA ILE A 86 9.31 -2.43 12.86
C ILE A 86 10.15 -1.94 11.69
N GLY A 87 11.40 -2.41 11.60
CA GLY A 87 12.30 -2.04 10.50
C GLY A 87 12.53 -0.53 10.37
N LYS A 88 12.56 0.21 11.49
CA LYS A 88 12.64 1.69 11.52
C LYS A 88 11.46 2.38 10.82
N GLY A 89 10.25 1.83 11.00
CA GLY A 89 9.01 2.36 10.41
C GLY A 89 8.76 1.90 8.97
N GLN A 90 9.50 0.91 8.47
CA GLN A 90 9.19 0.23 7.20
C GLN A 90 7.95 -0.66 7.30
N GLY A 91 7.60 -1.08 8.51
CA GLY A 91 6.38 -1.82 8.77
C GLY A 91 5.80 -1.53 10.14
N ILE A 92 4.58 -2.03 10.34
CA ILE A 92 3.79 -1.90 11.56
C ILE A 92 3.40 -3.31 11.98
N HIS A 93 3.63 -3.63 13.25
CA HIS A 93 3.37 -4.94 13.83
C HIS A 93 2.34 -4.83 14.95
N TRP A 94 1.36 -5.73 14.94
CA TRP A 94 0.43 -5.97 16.05
C TRP A 94 0.70 -7.34 16.66
N GLU A 95 1.20 -7.35 17.89
CA GLU A 95 1.65 -8.58 18.57
C GLU A 95 0.49 -9.52 18.92
N GLU A 96 -0.61 -8.98 19.44
CA GLU A 96 -1.74 -9.77 19.94
C GLU A 96 -2.46 -10.54 18.82
N ILE A 97 -2.56 -9.92 17.65
CA ILE A 97 -3.24 -10.51 16.48
C ILE A 97 -2.27 -11.09 15.44
N ASP A 98 -0.96 -11.02 15.69
CA ASP A 98 0.08 -11.54 14.80
C ASP A 98 -0.07 -10.99 13.37
N GLU A 99 -0.24 -9.67 13.23
CA GLU A 99 -0.38 -9.01 11.92
C GLU A 99 0.79 -8.05 11.67
N ASP A 100 1.34 -8.11 10.45
CA ASP A 100 2.41 -7.25 9.95
C ASP A 100 1.97 -6.52 8.68
N ILE A 101 2.09 -5.20 8.67
CA ILE A 101 1.81 -4.36 7.50
C ILE A 101 3.09 -3.68 7.03
N SER A 102 3.39 -3.79 5.73
CA SER A 102 4.53 -3.11 5.08
C SER A 102 4.08 -1.78 4.47
N VAL A 103 4.81 -0.70 4.79
CA VAL A 103 4.57 0.64 4.24
C VAL A 103 4.79 0.66 2.72
N GLU A 104 5.79 -0.07 2.22
CA GLU A 104 6.02 -0.23 0.78
C GLU A 104 4.84 -0.92 0.10
N GLY A 105 4.32 -2.00 0.70
CA GLY A 105 3.16 -2.72 0.20
C GLY A 105 1.93 -1.80 0.10
N TRP A 106 1.76 -0.95 1.10
CA TRP A 106 0.65 0.00 1.16
C TRP A 106 0.76 1.12 0.13
N LEU A 107 1.95 1.70 -0.04
CA LEU A 107 2.23 2.68 -1.10
C LEU A 107 2.01 2.10 -2.51
N ALA A 108 2.22 0.79 -2.68
CA ALA A 108 1.93 0.08 -3.92
C ALA A 108 0.43 -0.29 -4.08
N GLY A 109 -0.43 0.04 -3.12
CA GLY A 109 -1.87 -0.26 -3.13
C GLY A 109 -2.19 -1.74 -2.93
N LYS A 110 -1.32 -2.50 -2.25
CA LYS A 110 -1.54 -3.92 -1.99
C LYS A 110 -2.27 -4.11 -0.64
N PRO A 111 -3.39 -4.87 -0.61
CA PRO A 111 -4.04 -5.25 0.65
C PRO A 111 -3.22 -6.33 1.39
N SER A 112 -3.71 -6.79 2.56
CA SER A 112 -3.05 -7.87 3.31
C SER A 112 -2.77 -9.09 2.43
N GLY A 113 -1.58 -9.67 2.58
CA GLY A 113 -1.18 -10.91 1.92
C GLY A 113 -1.80 -12.17 2.55
N GLU A 114 -2.68 -12.02 3.54
CA GLU A 114 -3.26 -13.12 4.28
C GLU A 114 -4.13 -14.03 3.38
N SER A 115 -3.82 -15.33 3.38
CA SER A 115 -4.68 -16.33 2.74
C SER A 115 -5.88 -16.68 3.63
N GLN A 116 -7.03 -17.00 3.02
CA GLN A 116 -8.23 -17.48 3.74
C GLN A 116 -7.96 -18.65 4.69
N LYS A 117 -6.98 -19.51 4.38
CA LYS A 117 -6.59 -20.65 5.24
C LYS A 117 -5.87 -20.17 6.50
N SER A 118 -5.00 -19.16 6.37
CA SER A 118 -4.31 -18.54 7.50
C SER A 118 -5.33 -17.85 8.41
N PHE A 119 -6.21 -17.05 7.83
CA PHE A 119 -7.25 -16.34 8.57
C PHE A 119 -8.18 -17.28 9.35
N LYS A 120 -8.65 -18.36 8.70
CA LYS A 120 -9.49 -19.38 9.38
C LYS A 120 -8.78 -20.08 10.54
N ARG A 121 -7.47 -20.26 10.46
CA ARG A 121 -6.69 -20.85 11.57
C ARG A 121 -6.56 -19.87 12.73
N TRP A 122 -6.31 -18.59 12.42
CA TRP A 122 -6.26 -17.53 13.40
C TRP A 122 -7.59 -17.38 14.15
N LEU A 123 -8.74 -17.33 13.45
CA LEU A 123 -10.07 -17.28 14.07
C LEU A 123 -10.32 -18.47 15.03
N LYS A 124 -9.92 -19.68 14.64
CA LYS A 124 -10.06 -20.86 15.50
C LYS A 124 -9.19 -20.79 16.76
N LYS A 125 -8.03 -20.14 16.69
CA LYS A 125 -7.14 -19.96 17.83
C LYS A 125 -7.75 -19.03 18.87
N GLY A 126 -8.40 -17.95 18.44
CA GLY A 126 -9.12 -17.01 19.31
C GLY A 126 -10.43 -17.58 19.92
N GLN A 127 -10.92 -18.71 19.41
CA GLN A 127 -12.14 -19.39 19.90
C GLN A 127 -11.85 -20.52 20.91
N LEU A 128 -10.59 -20.78 21.23
CA LEU A 128 -10.15 -21.84 22.14
C LEU A 128 -9.85 -21.32 23.56
N VAL A 129 -10.44 -20.18 23.94
CA VAL A 129 -10.34 -19.59 25.28
C VAL A 129 -11.64 -19.80 26.05
#